data_AF-A0A3M8S8W3-F1
#
_entry.id   AF-A0A3M8S8W3-F1
#
_cell.length_a   1.000
_cell.length_b   1.000
_cell.length_c   1.000
_cell.angle_alpha   90.00
_cell.angle_beta   90.00
_cell.angle_gamma   90.00
#
_symmetry.space_group_name_H-M   'P 1'
#
loop_
_entity.id
_entity.type
_entity.pdbx_description
1 polymer ?
#
loop_
_entity_poly.entity_id
_entity_poly.type
_entity_poly.pdbx_seq_one_letter_code
_entity_poly.pdbx_strand_id
1 'polypeptide(L)'
;MPDLQSTPIYAVLGREPLDLMPKGGDAPYWNGIFNELQMLLTAHPVNQRREAEGLEPLRFFWAWGEGRLPDIRPAARWQGLVSPNPWLRALAAWVGVPLLHGLGALPEAELETFWAEAGELLWEWPADWRLEETAPAFAGIVPVLHAAFAAGAAVQLWSG
;
A
#
# COMPACT_ATOMS: atom_id res chain seq x y z
N MET A 1 -19.60 -12.78 -8.00
CA MET A 1 -18.20 -13.05 -7.60
C MET A 1 -17.92 -14.51 -7.90
N PRO A 2 -16.67 -14.88 -8.20
CA PRO A 2 -16.35 -16.29 -8.37
C PRO A 2 -16.64 -17.06 -7.08
N ASP A 3 -17.17 -18.26 -7.20
CA ASP A 3 -17.29 -19.22 -6.09
C ASP A 3 -15.92 -19.86 -5.86
N LEU A 4 -15.07 -19.09 -5.18
CA LEU A 4 -13.68 -19.42 -4.89
C LEU A 4 -13.39 -19.07 -3.44
N GLN A 5 -12.71 -19.97 -2.73
CA GLN A 5 -12.19 -19.77 -1.38
C GLN A 5 -10.69 -20.00 -1.42
N SER A 6 -9.91 -18.92 -1.36
CA SER A 6 -8.45 -18.99 -1.35
C SER A 6 -7.90 -19.06 0.08
N THR A 7 -6.67 -19.56 0.21
CA THR A 7 -5.96 -19.55 1.50
C THR A 7 -5.03 -18.34 1.54
N PRO A 8 -5.04 -17.49 2.59
CA PRO A 8 -4.14 -16.36 2.66
C PRO A 8 -2.68 -16.80 2.77
N ILE A 9 -1.75 -16.03 2.19
CA ILE A 9 -0.32 -16.44 2.12
C ILE A 9 0.29 -16.76 3.48
N TYR A 10 -0.05 -16.01 4.54
CA TYR A 10 0.46 -16.22 5.89
C TYR A 10 0.04 -17.57 6.50
N ALA A 11 -1.02 -18.20 5.98
CA ALA A 11 -1.46 -19.53 6.41
C ALA A 11 -0.81 -20.66 5.60
N VAL A 12 -0.14 -20.34 4.48
CA VAL A 12 0.50 -21.29 3.57
C VAL A 12 2.01 -21.42 3.84
N LEU A 13 2.64 -20.36 4.36
CA LEU A 13 4.06 -20.36 4.69
C LEU A 13 4.44 -21.54 5.58
N GLY A 14 5.42 -22.35 5.14
CA GLY A 14 5.91 -23.52 5.86
C GLY A 14 5.03 -24.78 5.77
N ARG A 15 4.02 -24.79 4.90
CA ARG A 15 3.14 -25.94 4.65
C ARG A 15 3.23 -26.42 3.21
N GLU A 16 2.73 -27.63 2.95
CA GLU A 16 2.62 -28.16 1.58
C GLU A 16 1.55 -27.37 0.81
N PRO A 17 1.90 -26.66 -0.28
CA PRO A 17 0.96 -25.76 -0.96
C PRO A 17 -0.20 -26.47 -1.65
N LEU A 18 0.00 -27.71 -2.10
CA LEU A 18 -1.02 -28.47 -2.85
C LEU A 18 -2.28 -28.75 -2.02
N ASP A 19 -2.13 -28.93 -0.71
CA ASP A 19 -3.26 -29.18 0.20
C ASP A 19 -4.09 -27.92 0.50
N LEU A 20 -3.55 -26.75 0.16
CA LEU A 20 -4.11 -25.43 0.45
C LEU A 20 -4.62 -24.72 -0.79
N MET A 21 -4.67 -25.42 -1.92
CA MET A 21 -5.22 -24.92 -3.18
C MET A 21 -6.65 -24.41 -3.01
N PRO A 22 -7.04 -23.39 -3.80
CA PRO A 22 -8.38 -22.82 -3.69
C PRO A 22 -9.49 -23.86 -3.86
N LYS A 23 -10.60 -23.62 -3.15
CA LYS A 23 -11.81 -24.46 -3.14
C LYS A 23 -13.00 -23.69 -3.69
N GLY A 24 -14.13 -24.36 -3.92
CA GLY A 24 -15.36 -23.76 -4.46
C GLY A 24 -15.68 -24.24 -5.88
N GLY A 25 -16.85 -23.85 -6.40
CA GLY A 25 -17.36 -24.26 -7.71
C GLY A 25 -16.48 -23.80 -8.88
N ASP A 26 -15.80 -22.67 -8.76
CA ASP A 26 -14.91 -22.13 -9.79
C ASP A 26 -13.45 -22.62 -9.65
N ALA A 27 -13.12 -23.39 -8.60
CA ALA A 27 -11.75 -23.84 -8.33
C ALA A 27 -11.08 -24.59 -9.49
N PRO A 28 -11.74 -25.52 -10.23
CA PRO A 28 -11.09 -26.22 -11.33
C PRO A 28 -10.56 -25.29 -12.43
N TYR A 29 -11.31 -24.22 -12.75
CA TYR A 29 -10.90 -23.22 -13.72
C TYR A 29 -9.67 -22.45 -13.25
N TRP A 30 -9.69 -21.96 -12.01
CA TRP A 30 -8.57 -21.21 -11.43
C TRP A 30 -7.32 -22.06 -11.23
N ASN A 31 -7.48 -23.33 -10.82
CA ASN A 31 -6.36 -24.27 -10.72
C ASN A 31 -5.70 -24.53 -12.07
N GLY A 32 -6.48 -24.56 -13.17
CA GLY A 32 -5.94 -24.58 -14.53
C GLY A 32 -5.04 -23.38 -14.83
N ILE A 33 -5.52 -22.17 -14.53
CA ILE A 33 -4.76 -20.92 -14.70
C ILE A 33 -3.47 -20.94 -13.86
N PHE A 34 -3.54 -21.40 -12.61
CA PHE A 34 -2.36 -21.44 -11.74
C PHE A 34 -1.30 -22.43 -12.25
N ASN A 35 -1.73 -23.58 -12.78
CA ASN A 35 -0.80 -24.53 -13.40
C ASN A 35 -0.12 -23.93 -14.65
N GLU A 36 -0.87 -23.26 -15.53
CA GLU A 36 -0.31 -22.59 -16.70
C GLU A 36 0.67 -21.48 -16.31
N LEU A 37 0.30 -20.65 -15.32
CA LEU A 37 1.19 -19.62 -14.78
C LEU A 37 2.47 -20.22 -14.21
N GLN A 38 2.38 -21.33 -13.47
CA GLN A 38 3.57 -22.01 -12.96
C GLN A 38 4.47 -22.51 -14.09
N MET A 39 3.91 -23.08 -15.15
CA MET A 39 4.67 -23.50 -16.33
C MET A 39 5.36 -22.29 -17.01
N LEU A 40 4.64 -21.19 -17.21
CA LEU A 40 5.17 -19.96 -17.81
C LEU A 40 6.28 -19.34 -16.96
N LEU A 41 6.07 -19.22 -15.65
CA LEU A 41 7.07 -18.69 -14.72
C LEU A 41 8.31 -19.56 -14.69
N THR A 42 8.15 -20.89 -14.69
CA THR A 42 9.29 -21.83 -14.69
C THR A 42 10.19 -21.61 -15.91
N ALA A 43 9.61 -21.40 -17.09
CA ALA A 43 10.37 -21.17 -18.33
C ALA A 43 10.81 -19.70 -18.53
N HIS A 44 10.43 -18.78 -17.65
CA HIS A 44 10.58 -17.35 -17.88
C HIS A 44 12.07 -16.90 -17.93
N PRO A 45 12.49 -16.05 -18.90
CA PRO A 45 13.89 -15.62 -19.04
C PRO A 45 14.46 -14.92 -17.81
N VAL A 46 13.62 -14.28 -16.97
CA VAL A 46 14.08 -13.72 -15.69
C VAL A 46 14.54 -14.83 -14.75
N ASN A 47 13.84 -15.96 -14.70
CA ASN A 47 14.25 -17.08 -13.83
C ASN A 47 15.51 -17.76 -14.34
N GLN A 48 15.68 -17.90 -15.66
CA GLN A 48 16.93 -18.39 -16.24
C GLN A 48 18.12 -17.49 -15.87
N ARG A 49 17.93 -16.16 -15.89
CA ARG A 49 18.97 -15.21 -15.44
C ARG A 49 19.25 -15.29 -13.95
N ARG A 50 18.21 -15.35 -13.12
CA ARG A 50 18.34 -15.54 -11.66
C ARG A 50 19.15 -16.78 -11.34
N GLU A 51 18.85 -17.90 -11.99
CA GLU A 51 19.59 -19.15 -11.80
C GLU A 51 21.05 -19.03 -12.26
N ALA A 52 21.32 -18.37 -13.39
CA ALA A 52 22.69 -18.10 -13.83
C ALA A 52 23.48 -17.20 -12.86
N GLU A 53 22.78 -16.35 -12.11
CA GLU A 53 23.33 -15.50 -11.05
C GLU A 53 23.37 -16.20 -9.67
N GLY A 54 22.96 -17.47 -9.57
CA GLY A 54 22.90 -18.22 -8.31
C GLY A 54 21.75 -17.82 -7.38
N LEU A 55 20.76 -17.08 -7.87
CA LEU A 55 19.57 -16.65 -7.15
C LEU A 55 18.42 -17.66 -7.31
N GLU A 56 17.58 -17.78 -6.27
CA GLU A 56 16.38 -18.62 -6.33
C GLU A 56 15.37 -18.13 -7.38
N PRO A 57 14.85 -19.01 -8.26
CA PRO A 57 13.88 -18.63 -9.27
C PRO A 57 12.48 -18.40 -8.67
N LEU A 58 11.74 -17.45 -9.22
CA LEU A 58 10.36 -17.13 -8.84
C LEU A 58 9.38 -17.95 -9.69
N ARG A 59 9.13 -19.20 -9.29
CA ARG A 59 8.34 -20.16 -10.09
C ARG A 59 6.91 -20.34 -9.62
N PHE A 60 6.57 -19.78 -8.47
CA PHE A 60 5.28 -20.00 -7.83
C PHE A 60 4.51 -18.69 -7.71
N PHE A 61 3.21 -18.77 -7.95
CA PHE A 61 2.28 -17.66 -7.81
C PHE A 61 1.13 -18.11 -6.93
N TRP A 62 0.81 -17.32 -5.91
CA TRP A 62 -0.26 -17.63 -4.96
C TRP A 62 -1.28 -16.49 -4.91
N ALA A 63 -2.41 -16.68 -5.60
CA ALA A 63 -3.51 -15.73 -5.56
C ALA A 63 -4.36 -15.97 -4.30
N TRP A 64 -4.62 -14.91 -3.55
CA TRP A 64 -5.51 -14.97 -2.40
C TRP A 64 -6.21 -13.63 -2.15
N GLY A 65 -7.24 -13.64 -1.32
CA GLY A 65 -8.01 -12.45 -0.97
C GLY A 65 -9.03 -12.08 -2.04
N GLU A 66 -9.79 -13.07 -2.52
CA GLU A 66 -10.90 -12.85 -3.42
C GLU A 66 -11.86 -11.79 -2.86
N GLY A 67 -12.22 -10.82 -3.69
CA GLY A 67 -12.98 -9.67 -3.24
C GLY A 67 -13.45 -8.84 -4.43
N ARG A 68 -14.50 -8.06 -4.20
CA ARG A 68 -14.87 -6.94 -5.07
C ARG A 68 -14.85 -5.69 -4.23
N LEU A 69 -14.37 -4.59 -4.80
CA LEU A 69 -14.56 -3.28 -4.20
C LEU A 69 -16.07 -3.01 -4.00
N PRO A 70 -16.48 -2.41 -2.88
CA PRO A 70 -17.87 -1.99 -2.68
C PRO A 70 -18.37 -1.15 -3.85
N ASP A 71 -19.63 -1.36 -4.25
CA ASP A 71 -20.25 -0.60 -5.35
C ASP A 71 -20.43 0.88 -4.99
N ILE A 72 -20.63 1.16 -3.71
CA ILE A 72 -20.78 2.50 -3.17
C ILE A 72 -19.43 2.93 -2.59
N ARG A 73 -18.85 3.99 -3.17
CA ARG A 73 -17.67 4.63 -2.60
C ARG A 73 -18.08 5.45 -1.37
N PRO A 74 -17.39 5.31 -0.23
CA PRO A 74 -17.63 6.18 0.90
C PRO A 74 -17.24 7.63 0.55
N ALA A 75 -17.97 8.59 1.10
CA ALA A 75 -17.54 9.98 1.03
C ALA A 75 -16.23 10.14 1.82
N ALA A 76 -15.20 10.66 1.17
CA ALA A 76 -13.95 10.95 1.83
C ALA A 76 -14.11 12.22 2.69
N ARG A 77 -13.75 12.10 3.97
CA ARG A 77 -13.65 13.26 4.86
C ARG A 77 -12.50 14.18 4.46
N TRP A 78 -11.37 13.59 4.06
CA TRP A 78 -10.12 14.31 3.82
C TRP A 78 -10.04 14.86 2.39
N GLN A 79 -9.46 16.03 2.22
CA GLN A 79 -9.23 16.72 0.94
C GLN A 79 -7.86 16.39 0.34
N GLY A 80 -6.96 15.78 1.12
CA GLY A 80 -5.67 15.30 0.63
C GLY A 80 -5.01 14.29 1.56
N LEU A 81 -4.14 13.45 0.99
CA LEU A 81 -3.38 12.43 1.71
C LEU A 81 -1.88 12.67 1.53
N VAL A 82 -1.15 12.77 2.66
CA VAL A 82 0.32 12.68 2.70
C VAL A 82 0.68 11.40 3.42
N SER A 83 1.07 10.36 2.68
CA SER A 83 1.38 9.05 3.26
C SER A 83 2.32 8.27 2.34
N PRO A 84 3.35 7.59 2.86
CA PRO A 84 4.13 6.62 2.09
C PRO A 84 3.48 5.23 2.02
N ASN A 85 2.46 4.94 2.83
CA ASN A 85 1.83 3.63 2.90
C ASN A 85 1.05 3.32 1.61
N PRO A 86 1.40 2.24 0.89
CA PRO A 86 0.79 1.92 -0.39
C PRO A 86 -0.70 1.59 -0.26
N TRP A 87 -1.16 1.09 0.89
CA TRP A 87 -2.56 0.78 1.12
C TRP A 87 -3.41 2.04 1.27
N LEU A 88 -2.93 3.03 2.04
CA LEU A 88 -3.59 4.32 2.15
C LEU A 88 -3.62 5.05 0.81
N ARG A 89 -2.53 4.98 0.03
CA ARG A 89 -2.50 5.54 -1.33
C ARG A 89 -3.51 4.89 -2.27
N ALA A 90 -3.59 3.57 -2.26
CA ALA A 90 -4.58 2.83 -3.05
C ALA A 90 -6.01 3.18 -2.63
N LEU A 91 -6.26 3.30 -1.32
CA LEU A 91 -7.55 3.70 -0.79
C LEU A 91 -7.91 5.13 -1.22
N ALA A 92 -6.99 6.09 -1.10
CA ALA A 92 -7.17 7.47 -1.53
C ALA A 92 -7.51 7.55 -3.03
N ALA A 93 -6.81 6.78 -3.87
CA ALA A 93 -7.12 6.68 -5.29
C ALA A 93 -8.53 6.12 -5.54
N TRP A 94 -8.97 5.13 -4.76
CA TRP A 94 -10.32 4.58 -4.89
C TRP A 94 -11.41 5.57 -4.47
N VAL A 95 -11.21 6.32 -3.39
CA VAL A 95 -12.19 7.30 -2.88
C VAL A 95 -12.08 8.69 -3.51
N GLY A 96 -11.08 8.93 -4.36
CA GLY A 96 -10.88 10.21 -5.06
C GLY A 96 -10.18 11.29 -4.23
N VAL A 97 -9.41 10.91 -3.21
CA VAL A 97 -8.59 11.83 -2.41
C VAL A 97 -7.25 12.03 -3.12
N PRO A 98 -6.85 13.27 -3.45
CA PRO A 98 -5.57 13.52 -4.10
C PRO A 98 -4.39 13.19 -3.17
N LEU A 99 -3.34 12.61 -3.76
CA LEU A 99 -2.07 12.43 -3.08
C LEU A 99 -1.32 13.75 -3.11
N LEU A 100 -0.90 14.21 -1.93
CA LEU A 100 -0.07 15.40 -1.79
C LEU A 100 1.39 14.96 -1.63
N HIS A 101 2.30 15.76 -2.19
CA HIS A 101 3.72 15.59 -1.96
C HIS A 101 4.03 15.77 -0.46
N GLY A 102 5.09 15.11 0.02
CA GLY A 102 5.46 15.16 1.45
C GLY A 102 5.51 16.59 1.97
N LEU A 103 5.12 16.81 3.22
CA LEU A 103 5.08 18.15 3.83
C LEU A 103 6.43 18.89 3.76
N GLY A 104 7.55 18.16 3.71
CA GLY A 104 8.89 18.73 3.52
C GLY A 104 9.33 18.99 2.07
N ALA A 105 8.46 18.79 1.08
CA ALA A 105 8.80 18.94 -0.34
C ALA A 105 8.42 20.31 -0.94
N LEU A 106 7.66 21.14 -0.22
CA LEU A 106 7.27 22.47 -0.68
C LEU A 106 8.28 23.52 -0.21
N PRO A 107 8.66 24.49 -1.06
CA PRO A 107 9.42 25.66 -0.63
C PRO A 107 8.68 26.41 0.48
N GLU A 108 9.42 27.00 1.43
CA GLU A 108 8.83 27.74 2.55
C GLU A 108 7.86 28.84 2.11
N ALA A 109 8.16 29.52 1.00
CA ALA A 109 7.32 30.56 0.42
C ALA A 109 5.95 30.07 -0.09
N GLU A 110 5.78 28.78 -0.32
CA GLU A 110 4.53 28.18 -0.80
C GLU A 110 3.69 27.56 0.33
N LEU A 111 4.25 27.43 1.54
CA LEU A 111 3.58 26.78 2.68
C LEU A 111 2.36 27.55 3.17
N GLU A 112 2.41 28.88 3.20
CA GLU A 112 1.29 29.71 3.67
C GLU A 112 0.05 29.53 2.79
N THR A 113 0.23 29.62 1.47
CA THR A 113 -0.83 29.38 0.48
C THR A 113 -1.33 27.95 0.55
N PHE A 114 -0.42 26.96 0.65
CA PHE A 114 -0.79 25.56 0.80
C PHE A 114 -1.71 25.34 2.01
N TRP A 115 -1.34 25.86 3.18
CA TRP A 115 -2.14 25.68 4.39
C TRP A 115 -3.48 26.43 4.36
N ALA A 116 -3.55 27.57 3.66
CA ALA A 116 -4.80 28.28 3.46
C ALA A 116 -5.80 27.49 2.59
N GLU A 117 -5.32 26.67 1.65
CA GLU A 117 -6.14 25.94 0.68
C GLU A 117 -6.34 24.45 1.01
N ALA A 118 -5.47 23.85 1.83
CA ALA A 118 -5.38 22.42 2.06
C ALA A 118 -6.64 21.77 2.67
N GLY A 119 -7.45 22.52 3.43
CA GLY A 119 -8.60 21.96 4.14
C GLY A 119 -8.21 20.87 5.15
N GLU A 120 -8.99 19.80 5.24
CA GLU A 120 -8.71 18.64 6.10
C GLU A 120 -7.77 17.64 5.42
N LEU A 121 -6.54 17.53 5.91
CA LEU A 121 -5.55 16.58 5.40
C LEU A 121 -5.41 15.36 6.31
N LEU A 122 -5.23 14.19 5.70
CA LEU A 122 -4.71 13.01 6.39
C LEU A 122 -3.21 12.92 6.16
N TRP A 123 -2.44 12.97 7.25
CA TRP A 123 -0.99 12.81 7.21
C TRP A 123 -0.56 11.59 8.03
N GLU A 124 0.18 10.70 7.40
CA GLU A 124 0.81 9.55 8.04
C GLU A 124 2.32 9.79 8.12
N TRP A 125 2.84 9.77 9.35
CA TRP A 125 4.27 9.68 9.59
C TRP A 125 4.64 8.20 9.77
N PRO A 126 5.44 7.61 8.87
CA PRO A 126 5.64 6.15 8.81
C PRO A 126 6.60 5.61 9.85
N ALA A 127 7.35 6.48 10.53
CA ALA A 127 8.50 6.09 11.33
C ALA A 127 8.27 6.35 12.80
N ASP A 128 8.88 5.54 13.66
CA ASP A 128 8.91 5.86 15.08
C ASP A 128 9.87 7.04 15.30
N TRP A 129 9.30 8.23 15.50
CA TRP A 129 10.04 9.49 15.72
C TRP A 129 10.99 9.45 16.93
N ARG A 130 10.87 8.43 17.79
CA ARG A 130 11.78 8.18 18.92
C ARG A 130 13.10 7.53 18.51
N LEU A 131 13.19 7.00 17.28
CA LEU A 131 14.41 6.39 16.75
C LEU A 131 15.37 7.47 16.24
N GLU A 132 16.63 7.42 16.68
CA GLU A 132 17.68 8.40 16.36
C GLU A 132 17.91 8.58 14.86
N GLU A 133 17.72 7.51 14.09
CA GLU A 133 17.81 7.50 12.62
C GLU A 133 16.70 8.29 11.90
N THR A 134 15.53 8.45 12.53
CA THR A 134 14.37 9.13 11.92
C THR A 134 14.13 10.52 12.49
N ALA A 135 14.73 10.83 13.65
CA ALA A 135 14.65 12.13 14.30
C ALA A 135 15.09 13.29 13.38
N PRO A 136 16.16 13.20 12.56
CA PRO A 136 16.53 14.28 11.64
C PRO A 136 15.47 14.54 10.56
N ALA A 137 14.85 13.47 10.03
CA ALA A 137 13.80 13.59 9.03
C ALA A 137 12.54 14.25 9.63
N PHE A 138 12.20 13.92 10.88
CA PHE A 138 11.11 14.57 11.59
C PHE A 138 11.44 16.04 11.91
N ALA A 139 12.67 16.34 12.36
CA ALA A 139 13.09 17.71 12.61
C ALA A 139 12.97 18.60 11.36
N GLY A 140 13.22 18.05 10.17
CA GLY A 140 13.08 18.76 8.90
C GLY A 140 11.64 19.22 8.58
N ILE A 141 10.62 18.56 9.13
CA ILE A 141 9.21 18.93 8.91
C ILE A 141 8.64 19.81 10.03
N VAL A 142 9.34 19.98 11.16
CA VAL A 142 8.89 20.80 12.29
C VAL A 142 8.57 22.24 11.88
N PRO A 143 9.39 22.95 11.07
CA PRO A 143 9.05 24.31 10.62
C PRO A 143 7.73 24.38 9.86
N VAL A 144 7.46 23.37 9.01
CA VAL A 144 6.22 23.26 8.23
C VAL A 144 5.01 23.08 9.14
N LEU A 145 5.14 22.26 10.20
CA LEU A 145 4.09 22.08 11.20
C LEU A 145 3.86 23.35 12.01
N HIS A 146 4.92 24.07 12.39
CA HIS A 146 4.78 25.36 13.07
C HIS A 146 4.05 26.40 12.20
N ALA A 147 4.37 26.47 10.90
CA ALA A 147 3.65 27.34 9.96
C ALA A 147 2.17 26.97 9.87
N ALA A 148 1.85 25.67 9.83
CA ALA A 148 0.47 25.19 9.85
C ALA A 148 -0.28 25.66 11.11
N PHE A 149 0.33 25.48 12.29
CA PHE A 149 -0.27 25.90 13.56
C PHE A 149 -0.43 27.43 13.64
N ALA A 150 0.53 28.20 13.13
CA ALA A 150 0.45 29.66 13.06
C ALA A 150 -0.70 30.12 12.14
N ALA A 151 -0.97 29.37 11.07
CA ALA A 151 -2.12 29.58 10.19
C ALA A 151 -3.47 29.10 10.78
N GLY A 152 -3.47 28.60 12.01
CA GLY A 152 -4.68 28.16 12.72
C GLY A 152 -5.08 26.71 12.47
N ALA A 153 -4.21 25.90 11.87
CA ALA A 153 -4.47 24.47 11.70
C ALA A 153 -4.59 23.76 13.06
N ALA A 154 -5.51 22.81 13.16
CA ALA A 154 -5.64 21.91 14.29
C ALA A 154 -5.15 20.50 13.91
N VAL A 155 -4.34 19.89 14.76
CA VAL A 155 -3.88 18.51 14.57
C VAL A 155 -4.63 17.59 15.52
N GLN A 156 -5.28 16.57 14.97
CA GLN A 156 -5.82 15.45 15.73
C GLN A 156 -4.88 14.26 15.57
N LEU A 157 -4.36 13.75 16.68
CA LEU A 157 -3.50 12.57 16.68
C LEU A 157 -4.36 11.31 16.75
N TRP A 158 -4.11 10.38 15.85
CA TRP A 158 -4.76 9.08 15.82
C TRP A 158 -3.69 8.02 16.07
N SER A 159 -3.72 7.41 17.26
CA SER A 159 -2.97 6.19 17.55
C SER A 159 -3.94 5.00 17.48
N GLY A 160 -3.69 4.09 16.54
CA GLY A 160 -4.36 2.79 16.49
C GLY A 160 -3.73 1.78 17.44
#